data_AF-A0A0F9CBH6-F1
#
_entry.id   AF-A0A0F9CBH6-F1
#
_cell.length_a   1.000
_cell.length_b   1.000
_cell.length_c   1.000
_cell.angle_alpha   90.00
_cell.angle_beta   90.00
_cell.angle_gamma   90.00
#
_symmetry.space_group_name_H-M   'P 1'
#
loop_
_entity.id
_entity.type
_entity.pdbx_description
1 polymer ?
#
loop_
_entity_poly.entity_id
_entity_poly.type
_entity_poly.pdbx_seq_one_letter_code
_entity_poly.pdbx_strand_id
1 'polypeptide(L)'
;MKVRDIAAAVENIAPKKLAQDWDNVGLLVGDAEQNVKKMLVTIDVTKDVVAEAVKLKADMILSYHPVIWDGLKNVTPEGEG
;
A
#
# COMPACT_ATOMS: atom_id res chain seq x y z
N MET A 1 -14.49 -3.23 -7.41
CA MET A 1 -14.41 -3.33 -5.94
C MET A 1 -13.71 -2.09 -5.45
N LYS A 2 -14.12 -1.49 -4.32
CA LYS A 2 -13.41 -0.32 -3.78
C LYS A 2 -12.20 -0.76 -2.95
N VAL A 3 -11.22 0.13 -2.78
CA VAL A 3 -10.04 -0.12 -1.93
C VAL A 3 -10.46 -0.58 -0.53
N ARG A 4 -11.47 0.05 0.08
CA ARG A 4 -11.99 -0.36 1.41
C ARG A 4 -12.48 -1.81 1.46
N ASP A 5 -13.13 -2.28 0.39
CA ASP A 5 -13.71 -3.62 0.37
C ASP A 5 -12.58 -4.67 0.26
N ILE A 6 -11.53 -4.33 -0.51
CA ILE A 6 -10.30 -5.13 -0.61
C ILE A 6 -9.58 -5.16 0.73
N ALA A 7 -9.39 -4.01 1.38
CA ALA A 7 -8.74 -3.92 2.68
C ALA A 7 -9.47 -4.77 3.72
N ALA A 8 -10.80 -4.73 3.75
CA ALA A 8 -11.59 -5.60 4.62
C ALA A 8 -11.38 -7.10 4.32
N ALA A 9 -11.26 -7.48 3.04
CA ALA A 9 -10.94 -8.85 2.67
C ALA A 9 -9.54 -9.28 3.12
N VAL A 10 -8.54 -8.41 3.01
CA VAL A 10 -7.18 -8.65 3.53
C VAL A 10 -7.21 -8.78 5.05
N GLU A 11 -7.94 -7.92 5.76
CA GLU A 11 -8.06 -7.98 7.23
C GLU A 11 -8.73 -9.27 7.74
N ASN A 12 -9.59 -9.90 6.93
CA ASN A 12 -10.15 -11.20 7.28
C ASN A 12 -9.09 -12.33 7.24
N ILE A 13 -8.07 -12.19 6.40
CA ILE A 13 -6.95 -13.14 6.28
C ILE A 13 -5.85 -12.81 7.27
N ALA A 14 -5.53 -11.52 7.41
CA ALA A 14 -4.49 -10.98 8.27
C ALA A 14 -5.08 -9.85 9.15
N PRO A 15 -5.70 -10.18 10.29
CA PRO A 15 -6.30 -9.19 11.17
C PRO A 15 -5.29 -8.18 11.68
N LYS A 16 -5.61 -6.89 11.59
CA LYS A 16 -4.77 -5.78 12.08
C LYS A 16 -4.34 -5.91 13.54
N LYS A 17 -5.16 -6.53 14.38
CA LYS A 17 -4.84 -6.77 15.80
C LYS A 17 -3.63 -7.69 16.04
N LEU A 18 -3.13 -8.36 14.99
CA LEU A 18 -1.93 -9.19 15.05
C LEU A 18 -0.65 -8.39 14.74
N ALA A 19 -0.80 -7.19 14.16
CA ALA A 19 0.30 -6.28 13.92
C ALA A 19 0.90 -5.81 15.26
N GLN A 20 2.21 -5.60 15.28
CA GLN A 20 2.90 -5.11 16.47
C GLN A 20 2.72 -3.60 16.61
N ASP A 21 3.01 -3.05 17.80
CA ASP A 21 2.82 -1.62 18.07
C ASP A 21 3.68 -0.70 17.18
N TRP A 22 4.74 -1.25 16.58
CA TRP A 22 5.62 -0.54 15.66
C TRP A 22 5.23 -0.70 14.18
N ASP A 23 4.25 -1.54 13.87
CA ASP A 23 3.77 -1.74 12.49
C ASP A 23 2.86 -0.59 12.05
N ASN A 24 3.14 -0.01 10.88
CA ASN A 24 2.24 0.94 10.24
C ASN A 24 1.44 0.25 9.12
N VAL A 25 0.33 -0.40 9.47
CA VAL A 25 -0.47 -1.24 8.55
C VAL A 25 -1.80 -0.61 8.13
N GLY A 26 -2.29 -1.04 6.95
CA GLY A 26 -3.58 -0.62 6.40
C GLY A 26 -3.41 0.18 5.11
N LEU A 27 -4.35 1.10 4.85
CA LEU A 27 -4.25 2.00 3.70
C LEU A 27 -3.34 3.19 4.06
N LEU A 28 -2.11 3.18 3.52
CA LEU A 28 -1.10 4.20 3.83
C LEU A 28 -1.13 5.39 2.87
N VAL A 29 -1.43 5.15 1.59
CA VAL A 29 -1.47 6.17 0.53
C VAL A 29 -2.63 5.85 -0.41
N GLY A 30 -3.42 6.87 -0.76
CA GLY A 30 -4.51 6.75 -1.74
C GLY A 30 -5.89 7.06 -1.14
N ASP A 31 -6.94 6.60 -1.82
CA ASP A 31 -8.34 6.83 -1.46
C ASP A 31 -9.09 5.51 -1.28
N ALA A 32 -9.73 5.34 -0.11
CA ALA A 32 -10.51 4.16 0.24
C ALA A 32 -11.73 3.93 -0.68
N GLU A 33 -12.24 5.00 -1.30
CA GLU A 33 -13.41 4.96 -2.18
C GLU A 33 -13.05 4.73 -3.66
N GLN A 34 -11.76 4.73 -4.01
CA GLN A 34 -11.29 4.47 -5.37
C GLN A 34 -11.67 3.06 -5.83
N ASN A 35 -12.12 2.97 -7.10
CA ASN A 35 -12.38 1.67 -7.74
C ASN A 35 -11.08 1.00 -8.16
N VAL A 36 -10.93 -0.28 -7.82
CA VAL A 36 -9.79 -1.12 -8.19
C VAL A 36 -10.27 -2.21 -9.14
N LYS A 37 -9.57 -2.33 -10.28
CA LYS A 37 -9.73 -3.41 -11.27
C LYS A 37 -8.51 -4.30 -11.31
N LYS A 38 -7.31 -3.74 -11.10
CA LYS A 38 -6.04 -4.47 -11.10
C LYS A 38 -5.21 -4.09 -9.89
N MET A 39 -4.62 -5.08 -9.25
CA MET A 39 -3.72 -4.90 -8.11
C MET A 39 -2.39 -5.59 -8.38
N LEU A 40 -1.30 -4.96 -7.95
CA LEU A 40 0.03 -5.57 -7.86
C LEU A 40 0.30 -5.97 -6.41
N VAL A 41 0.79 -7.18 -6.17
CA VAL A 41 1.20 -7.66 -4.85
C VAL A 41 2.72 -7.75 -4.80
N THR A 42 3.34 -7.21 -3.76
CA THR A 42 4.81 -7.11 -3.62
C THR A 42 5.26 -7.31 -2.16
N ILE A 43 6.56 -7.49 -1.95
CA ILE A 43 7.16 -7.40 -0.62
C ILE A 43 7.43 -5.93 -0.30
N ASP A 44 8.25 -5.28 -1.13
CA ASP A 44 8.67 -3.87 -0.99
C ASP A 44 8.08 -2.98 -2.08
N VAL A 45 7.82 -1.71 -1.75
CA VAL A 45 7.43 -0.68 -2.71
C VAL A 45 8.66 0.13 -3.09
N THR A 46 9.38 -0.32 -4.11
CA THR A 46 10.54 0.40 -4.67
C THR A 46 10.14 1.22 -5.90
N LYS A 47 11.03 2.10 -6.38
CA LYS A 47 10.82 2.88 -7.61
C LYS A 47 10.54 1.98 -8.83
N ASP A 48 11.21 0.84 -8.92
CA ASP A 48 11.00 -0.12 -10.00
C ASP A 48 9.64 -0.81 -9.91
N VAL A 49 9.17 -1.14 -8.70
CA VAL A 49 7.84 -1.71 -8.47
C VAL A 49 6.74 -0.70 -8.79
N VAL A 50 6.95 0.59 -8.46
CA VAL A 50 6.03 1.65 -8.87
C VAL A 50 5.98 1.79 -10.39
N ALA A 51 7.14 1.76 -11.06
CA ALA A 51 7.21 1.77 -12.52
C ALA A 51 6.52 0.54 -13.15
N GLU A 52 6.66 -0.64 -12.53
CA GLU A 52 5.97 -1.87 -12.91
C GLU A 52 4.45 -1.70 -12.76
N ALA A 53 3.97 -1.21 -11.63
CA ALA A 53 2.54 -0.97 -11.39
C ALA A 53 1.94 -0.04 -12.46
N VAL A 54 2.66 1.03 -12.82
CA VAL A 54 2.26 1.94 -13.91
C VAL A 54 2.20 1.21 -15.24
N LYS A 55 3.24 0.44 -15.60
CA LYS A 55 3.30 -0.34 -16.85
C LYS A 55 2.16 -1.35 -16.93
N LEU A 56 1.86 -2.02 -15.82
CA LEU A 56 0.77 -2.99 -15.71
C LEU A 56 -0.60 -2.32 -15.64
N LYS A 57 -0.68 -1.00 -15.45
CA LYS A 57 -1.91 -0.25 -15.17
C LYS A 57 -2.63 -0.84 -13.95
N ALA A 58 -1.87 -1.08 -12.88
CA ALA A 58 -2.44 -1.45 -11.58
C ALA A 58 -3.03 -0.21 -10.91
N ASP A 59 -4.23 -0.35 -10.35
CA ASP A 59 -4.93 0.71 -9.62
C ASP A 59 -4.54 0.74 -8.14
N MET A 60 -3.90 -0.35 -7.65
CA MET A 60 -3.53 -0.55 -6.25
C MET A 60 -2.26 -1.40 -6.13
N ILE A 61 -1.41 -1.09 -5.16
CA ILE A 61 -0.32 -1.95 -4.70
C ILE A 61 -0.66 -2.46 -3.30
N LEU A 62 -0.52 -3.76 -3.07
CA LEU A 62 -0.56 -4.38 -1.75
C LEU A 62 0.85 -4.89 -1.43
N SER A 63 1.51 -4.30 -0.43
CA SER A 63 2.87 -4.65 -0.03
C SER A 63 2.91 -5.31 1.36
N TYR A 64 3.93 -6.12 1.61
CA TYR A 64 4.20 -6.66 2.94
C TYR A 64 4.85 -5.61 3.84
N HIS A 65 5.93 -4.98 3.37
CA HIS A 65 6.57 -3.89 4.10
C HIS A 65 5.80 -2.58 3.85
N PRO A 66 5.58 -1.76 4.89
CA PRO A 66 4.87 -0.51 4.76
C PRO A 66 5.74 0.54 4.06
N VAL A 67 5.19 1.19 3.03
CA VAL A 67 5.88 2.25 2.29
C VAL A 67 6.12 3.51 3.14
N ILE A 68 5.30 3.70 4.17
CA ILE A 68 5.53 4.71 5.22
C ILE A 68 5.85 3.93 6.50
N TRP A 69 7.14 3.75 6.79
CA TRP A 69 7.58 3.08 8.02
C TRP A 69 7.51 4.03 9.22
N ASP A 70 8.19 5.18 9.12
CA ASP A 70 8.18 6.23 10.13
C ASP A 70 7.34 7.44 9.69
N GLY A 71 7.00 8.30 10.64
CA GLY A 71 6.30 9.56 10.35
C GLY A 71 7.06 10.45 9.38
N LEU A 72 6.44 10.80 8.25
CA LEU A 72 7.01 11.68 7.24
C LEU A 72 7.08 13.13 7.76
N LYS A 73 8.27 13.73 7.71
CA LYS A 73 8.46 15.16 8.05
C LYS A 73 8.30 16.09 6.85
N ASN A 74 8.72 15.64 5.67
CA ASN A 74 8.65 16.37 4.41
C ASN A 74 8.42 15.37 3.26
N VAL A 75 7.75 15.83 2.20
CA VAL A 75 7.58 15.07 0.95
C VAL A 75 8.07 15.96 -0.19
N THR A 76 9.20 15.58 -0.80
CA THR A 76 9.88 16.35 -1.84
C THR A 76 10.24 15.46 -3.03
N PRO A 77 10.39 16.01 -4.25
CA PRO A 77 10.77 15.23 -5.43
C PRO A 77 12.11 14.50 -5.32
N GLU A 78 13.05 15.03 -4.53
CA GLU A 78 14.41 14.50 -4.36
C GLU A 78 14.52 13.43 -3.26
N GLY A 79 13.41 13.07 -2.61
CA GLY A 79 13.41 12.09 -1.53
C GLY A 79 14.01 10.74 -1.93
N GLU A 80 14.64 10.08 -0.96
CA GLU A 80 15.14 8.69 -1.11
C GLU A 80 14.02 7.65 -0.97
N GLY A 81 12.80 8.09 -0.63
CA GLY A 81 11.58 7.27 -0.64
C GLY A 81 11.11 6.88 -2.03
#